data_AF-A0A9D7S4W7-F1
#
_entry.id   AF-A0A9D7S4W7-F1
#
_cell.length_a   1.000
_cell.length_b   1.000
_cell.length_c   1.000
_cell.angle_alpha   90.00
_cell.angle_beta   90.00
_cell.angle_gamma   90.00
#
_symmetry.space_group_name_H-M   'P 1'
#
loop_
_entity.id
_entity.type
_entity.pdbx_description
1 polymer ?
#
loop_
_entity_poly.entity_id
_entity_poly.type
_entity_poly.pdbx_seq_one_letter_code
_entity_poly.pdbx_strand_id
1 'polypeptide(L)'
;MQFWRARWPVTDAGLKAMHFSRVIAPWLMLAPLVSLNLMPWLVGDPTVAGEMADSGWVVAGMWPDYLAAWASMALLFLGLMQVRREGWPLTPLHAWYGRVVIPAASLWALLLAIYWNLRQDGSMAPLPYLPLLNPLDLTSGFVALLLADLWRLHAGNATADQRRIVVRGSMALAFGWFNLMLLRTAAKYLGLPYRFDPLYHSQFVQAMLSLVWTLCAFALMRYAVRKLSKPLWMIGAALLGVVVLKLFLIDLSSVGSVARIVSFMGVGGLMLLIGYLAPLPREAEERRMKPDALSGSDAGKL
;
A
#
# COMPACT_ATOMS: atom_id res chain seq x y z
N MET A 1 24.02 30.87 -21.88
CA MET A 1 22.57 30.76 -22.24
C MET A 1 21.98 32.01 -22.91
N GLN A 2 22.63 33.18 -22.87
CA GLN A 2 22.06 34.44 -23.40
C GLN A 2 22.04 34.54 -24.95
N PHE A 3 22.98 33.90 -25.66
CA PHE A 3 23.12 34.07 -27.12
C PHE A 3 21.99 33.42 -27.95
N TRP A 4 21.42 32.29 -27.49
CA TRP A 4 20.38 31.56 -28.22
C TRP A 4 18.98 32.18 -28.09
N ARG A 5 18.66 32.76 -26.91
CA ARG A 5 17.38 33.45 -26.68
C ARG A 5 17.23 34.72 -27.51
N ALA A 6 18.34 35.33 -27.93
CA ALA A 6 18.34 36.51 -28.77
C ALA A 6 17.99 36.21 -30.24
N ARG A 7 18.08 34.95 -30.69
CA ARG A 7 17.95 34.57 -32.11
C ARG A 7 16.78 33.64 -32.41
N TRP A 8 16.30 32.91 -31.41
CA TRP A 8 15.04 32.16 -31.48
C TRP A 8 14.18 32.50 -30.25
N PRO A 9 12.99 33.12 -30.41
CA PRO A 9 12.07 33.38 -29.31
C PRO A 9 11.38 32.07 -28.90
N VAL A 10 12.14 31.15 -28.31
CA VAL A 10 11.58 29.94 -27.70
C VAL A 10 11.00 30.33 -26.35
N THR A 11 9.69 30.18 -26.21
CA THR A 11 9.01 30.39 -24.93
C THR A 11 9.53 29.41 -23.88
N ASP A 12 9.48 29.77 -22.60
CA ASP A 12 9.89 28.88 -21.51
C ASP A 12 9.12 27.55 -21.53
N ALA A 13 7.85 27.60 -21.93
CA ALA A 13 7.03 26.41 -22.16
C ALA A 13 7.54 25.55 -23.32
N GLY A 14 7.95 26.16 -24.45
CA GLY A 14 8.53 25.45 -25.60
C GLY A 14 9.85 24.76 -25.25
N LEU A 15 10.69 25.41 -24.45
CA LEU A 15 11.96 24.83 -23.97
C LEU A 15 11.72 23.64 -23.04
N LYS A 16 10.74 23.75 -22.12
CA LYS A 16 10.32 22.63 -21.25
C LYS A 16 9.76 21.47 -22.07
N ALA A 17 8.90 21.74 -23.05
CA ALA A 17 8.31 20.70 -23.90
C ALA A 17 9.36 19.95 -24.73
N MET A 18 10.30 20.67 -25.35
CA MET A 18 11.38 20.08 -26.15
C MET A 18 12.37 19.28 -25.28
N HIS A 19 12.67 19.76 -24.07
CA HIS A 19 13.50 19.01 -23.15
C HIS A 19 12.78 17.77 -22.59
N PHE A 20 11.48 17.89 -22.30
CA PHE A 20 10.63 16.79 -21.87
C PHE A 20 10.55 15.71 -22.94
N SER A 21 10.29 16.08 -24.19
CA SER A 21 10.23 15.11 -25.30
C SER A 21 11.59 14.42 -25.51
N ARG A 22 12.70 15.15 -25.48
CA ARG A 22 14.04 14.56 -25.60
C ARG A 22 14.35 13.56 -24.49
N VAL A 23 13.95 13.86 -23.25
CA VAL A 23 14.22 12.99 -22.11
C VAL A 23 13.26 11.82 -22.09
N ILE A 24 11.97 12.01 -22.39
CA ILE A 24 10.92 10.99 -22.18
C ILE A 24 10.61 10.14 -23.40
N ALA A 25 10.79 10.63 -24.62
CA ALA A 25 10.53 9.85 -25.82
C ALA A 25 11.31 8.51 -25.87
N PRO A 26 12.61 8.45 -25.47
CA PRO A 26 13.32 7.18 -25.37
C PRO A 26 12.70 6.22 -24.35
N TRP A 27 12.11 6.75 -23.28
CA TRP A 27 11.51 5.94 -22.20
C TRP A 27 10.17 5.31 -22.59
N LEU A 28 9.39 5.95 -23.47
CA LEU A 28 8.16 5.36 -23.99
C LEU A 28 8.41 4.08 -24.80
N MET A 29 9.62 3.92 -25.33
CA MET A 29 10.02 2.71 -26.06
C MET A 29 10.39 1.54 -25.12
N LEU A 30 10.54 1.76 -23.80
CA LEU A 30 10.93 0.69 -22.89
C LEU A 30 9.88 -0.40 -22.76
N ALA A 31 8.61 -0.04 -22.60
CA ALA A 31 7.53 -1.02 -22.50
C ALA A 31 7.47 -1.96 -23.73
N PRO A 32 7.42 -1.43 -24.98
CA PRO A 32 7.44 -2.30 -26.15
C PRO A 32 8.77 -3.04 -26.32
N LEU A 33 9.93 -2.43 -26.02
CA LEU A 33 11.22 -3.13 -26.12
C LEU A 33 11.33 -4.30 -25.14
N VAL A 34 10.93 -4.10 -23.89
CA VAL A 34 10.90 -5.16 -22.87
C VAL A 34 9.95 -6.26 -23.32
N SER A 35 8.72 -5.91 -23.72
CA SER A 35 7.73 -6.89 -24.18
C SER A 35 8.22 -7.70 -25.39
N LEU A 36 8.73 -7.04 -26.44
CA LEU A 36 9.18 -7.68 -27.68
C LEU A 36 10.37 -8.61 -27.49
N ASN A 37 11.30 -8.28 -26.58
CA ASN A 37 12.51 -9.08 -26.38
C ASN A 37 12.36 -10.16 -25.30
N LEU A 38 11.53 -9.94 -24.27
CA LEU A 38 11.35 -10.90 -23.18
C LEU A 38 10.25 -11.92 -23.44
N MET A 39 9.17 -11.57 -24.14
CA MET A 39 8.10 -12.54 -24.43
C MET A 39 8.60 -13.80 -25.16
N PRO A 40 9.43 -13.70 -26.21
CA PRO A 40 9.96 -14.88 -26.89
C PRO A 40 10.82 -15.76 -25.97
N TRP A 41 11.57 -15.17 -25.05
CA TRP A 41 12.44 -15.89 -24.11
C TRP A 41 11.66 -16.57 -22.97
N LEU A 42 10.62 -15.90 -22.45
CA LEU A 42 9.77 -16.44 -21.38
C LEU A 42 8.82 -17.54 -21.87
N VAL A 43 8.32 -17.43 -23.11
CA VAL A 43 7.34 -18.37 -23.69
C VAL A 43 8.03 -19.55 -24.37
N GLY A 44 9.26 -19.38 -24.88
CA GLY A 44 10.09 -20.45 -25.45
C GLY A 44 9.63 -20.99 -26.81
N ASP A 45 8.32 -21.06 -27.07
CA ASP A 45 7.72 -21.57 -28.31
C ASP A 45 6.85 -20.50 -29.02
N PRO A 46 7.17 -20.12 -30.28
CA PRO A 46 6.40 -19.13 -31.03
C PRO A 46 4.98 -19.58 -31.40
N THR A 47 4.68 -20.88 -31.39
CA THR A 47 3.32 -21.39 -31.64
C THR A 47 2.39 -21.14 -30.45
N VAL A 48 2.92 -21.33 -29.24
CA VAL A 48 2.26 -21.00 -27.97
C VAL A 48 2.04 -19.50 -27.84
N ALA A 49 2.96 -18.66 -28.33
CA ALA A 49 2.76 -17.20 -28.36
C ALA A 49 1.58 -16.77 -29.26
N GLY A 50 1.36 -17.46 -30.39
CA GLY A 50 0.23 -17.22 -31.29
C GLY A 50 -1.12 -17.64 -30.70
N GLU A 51 -1.20 -18.83 -30.10
CA GLU A 51 -2.39 -19.30 -29.40
C GLU A 51 -2.68 -18.49 -28.12
N MET A 52 -1.65 -18.03 -27.42
CA MET A 52 -1.77 -17.13 -26.27
C MET A 52 -2.24 -15.72 -26.66
N ALA A 53 -1.83 -15.21 -27.82
CA ALA A 53 -2.31 -13.94 -28.37
C ALA A 53 -3.81 -14.02 -28.75
N ASP A 54 -4.27 -15.16 -29.28
CA ASP A 54 -5.67 -15.41 -29.63
C ASP A 54 -6.57 -15.69 -28.41
N SER A 55 -6.01 -16.29 -27.34
CA SER A 55 -6.73 -16.57 -26.08
C SER A 55 -6.97 -15.33 -25.20
N GLY A 56 -6.48 -14.17 -25.61
CA GLY A 56 -6.64 -12.89 -24.90
C GLY A 56 -5.66 -12.73 -23.75
N TRP A 57 -4.52 -12.08 -24.01
CA TRP A 57 -3.70 -11.28 -23.06
C TRP A 57 -3.32 -11.83 -21.67
N VAL A 58 -3.57 -13.11 -21.32
CA VAL A 58 -3.55 -13.52 -19.89
C VAL A 58 -2.60 -14.67 -19.53
N VAL A 59 -2.09 -15.48 -20.47
CA VAL A 59 -1.53 -16.79 -20.06
C VAL A 59 0.01 -16.91 -20.07
N ALA A 60 0.75 -16.08 -20.82
CA ALA A 60 2.16 -15.85 -20.52
C ALA A 60 2.22 -14.72 -19.48
N GLY A 61 2.45 -15.08 -18.21
CA GLY A 61 2.32 -14.19 -17.07
C GLY A 61 2.84 -12.77 -17.31
N MET A 62 2.15 -11.79 -16.72
CA MET A 62 2.38 -10.32 -16.80
C MET A 62 3.81 -9.84 -16.45
N TRP A 63 4.78 -10.75 -16.33
CA TRP A 63 6.20 -10.51 -16.11
C TRP A 63 6.78 -9.43 -17.03
N PRO A 64 6.55 -9.42 -18.36
CA PRO A 64 7.09 -8.35 -19.20
C PRO A 64 6.53 -6.98 -18.83
N ASP A 65 5.24 -6.90 -18.51
CA ASP A 65 4.60 -5.64 -18.09
C ASP A 65 5.10 -5.18 -16.72
N TYR A 66 5.27 -6.10 -15.77
CA TYR A 66 5.86 -5.81 -14.46
C TYR A 66 7.32 -5.34 -14.61
N LEU A 67 8.12 -6.02 -15.41
CA LEU A 67 9.53 -5.65 -15.65
C LEU A 67 9.65 -4.30 -16.34
N ALA A 68 8.78 -4.01 -17.32
CA ALA A 68 8.72 -2.70 -17.96
C ALA A 68 8.35 -1.60 -16.96
N ALA A 69 7.38 -1.86 -16.08
CA ALA A 69 7.02 -0.94 -15.01
C ALA A 69 8.18 -0.74 -14.02
N TRP A 70 8.88 -1.80 -13.63
CA TRP A 70 10.02 -1.71 -12.71
C TRP A 70 11.20 -0.96 -13.33
N ALA A 71 11.48 -1.17 -14.62
CA ALA A 71 12.47 -0.38 -15.36
C ALA A 71 12.09 1.10 -15.36
N SER A 72 10.82 1.41 -15.62
CA SER A 72 10.30 2.78 -15.57
C SER A 72 10.44 3.40 -14.17
N MET A 73 10.16 2.63 -13.11
CA MET A 73 10.34 3.07 -11.73
C MET A 73 11.81 3.29 -11.38
N ALA A 74 12.71 2.41 -11.80
CA ALA A 74 14.15 2.57 -11.61
C ALA A 74 14.66 3.87 -12.24
N LEU A 75 14.13 4.24 -13.41
CA LEU A 75 14.44 5.52 -14.05
C LEU A 75 13.88 6.72 -13.30
N LEU A 76 12.70 6.61 -12.68
CA LEU A 76 12.19 7.65 -11.80
C LEU A 76 13.09 7.83 -10.56
N PHE A 77 13.63 6.74 -10.00
CA PHE A 77 14.64 6.81 -8.94
C PHE A 77 15.93 7.48 -9.41
N LEU A 78 16.43 7.14 -10.61
CA LEU A 78 17.59 7.82 -11.19
C LEU A 78 17.28 9.31 -11.43
N GLY A 79 16.07 9.64 -11.89
CA GLY A 79 15.59 11.01 -12.04
C GLY A 79 15.59 11.77 -10.72
N LEU A 80 15.10 11.17 -9.64
CA LEU A 80 15.15 11.74 -8.28
C LEU A 80 16.58 11.97 -7.81
N MET A 81 17.46 10.99 -8.02
CA MET A 81 18.89 11.12 -7.72
C MET A 81 19.51 12.28 -8.51
N GLN A 82 19.14 12.42 -9.78
CA GLN A 82 19.66 13.43 -10.67
C GLN A 82 19.15 14.83 -10.35
N VAL A 83 17.90 14.96 -9.90
CA VAL A 83 17.34 16.21 -9.36
C VAL A 83 18.12 16.68 -8.14
N ARG A 84 18.51 15.76 -7.23
CA ARG A 84 19.31 16.09 -6.04
C ARG A 84 20.74 16.49 -6.38
N ARG A 85 21.31 15.91 -7.43
CA ARG A 85 22.69 16.16 -7.88
C ARG A 85 22.82 17.32 -8.87
N GLU A 86 21.70 17.91 -9.30
CA GLU A 86 21.64 18.97 -10.31
C GLU A 86 22.41 18.68 -11.62
N GLY A 87 22.59 17.40 -11.96
CA GLY A 87 23.40 17.02 -13.12
C GLY A 87 22.58 16.53 -14.33
N TRP A 88 23.31 16.15 -15.37
CA TRP A 88 22.76 15.65 -16.63
C TRP A 88 21.99 14.32 -16.45
N PRO A 89 20.86 14.07 -17.16
CA PRO A 89 20.29 14.84 -18.27
C PRO A 89 19.25 15.89 -17.87
N LEU A 90 18.99 16.13 -16.57
CA LEU A 90 17.89 17.02 -16.14
C LEU A 90 18.29 18.49 -16.06
N THR A 91 19.59 18.81 -16.05
CA THR A 91 20.10 20.19 -16.06
C THR A 91 19.84 20.87 -17.41
N PRO A 92 19.32 22.12 -17.43
CA PRO A 92 19.11 23.06 -16.32
C PRO A 92 17.71 23.01 -15.66
N LEU A 93 16.81 22.14 -16.13
CA LEU A 93 15.40 22.12 -15.71
C LEU A 93 15.12 21.20 -14.50
N HIS A 94 16.15 20.75 -13.78
CA HIS A 94 16.05 19.80 -12.66
C HIS A 94 15.00 20.20 -11.61
N ALA A 95 14.87 21.50 -11.30
CA ALA A 95 13.86 22.00 -10.37
C ALA A 95 12.41 21.79 -10.88
N TRP A 96 12.17 21.94 -12.18
CA TRP A 96 10.86 21.68 -12.78
C TRP A 96 10.54 20.17 -12.78
N TYR A 97 11.52 19.33 -13.10
CA TYR A 97 11.36 17.87 -13.02
C TYR A 97 11.03 17.40 -11.59
N GLY A 98 11.75 17.90 -10.59
CA GLY A 98 11.53 17.52 -9.19
C GLY A 98 10.20 18.01 -8.59
N ARG A 99 9.66 19.13 -9.09
CA ARG A 99 8.40 19.73 -8.59
C ARG A 99 7.15 19.28 -9.34
N VAL A 100 7.27 18.91 -10.62
CA VAL A 100 6.10 18.64 -11.48
C VAL A 100 6.16 17.25 -12.10
N VAL A 101 7.21 16.97 -12.89
CA VAL A 101 7.26 15.74 -13.71
C VAL A 101 7.36 14.49 -12.86
N ILE A 102 8.29 14.43 -11.91
CA ILE A 102 8.49 13.26 -11.07
C ILE A 102 7.28 13.02 -10.15
N PRO A 103 6.72 14.02 -9.43
CA PRO A 103 5.49 13.81 -8.67
C PRO A 103 4.32 13.29 -9.51
N ALA A 104 4.12 13.83 -10.72
CA ALA A 104 3.07 13.37 -11.63
C ALA A 104 3.31 11.92 -12.07
N ALA A 105 4.54 11.56 -12.41
CA ALA A 105 4.91 10.20 -12.79
C ALA A 105 4.79 9.22 -11.61
N SER A 106 5.16 9.62 -10.39
CA SER A 106 4.98 8.80 -9.18
C SER A 106 3.50 8.60 -8.84
N LEU A 107 2.66 9.62 -9.05
CA LEU A 107 1.20 9.49 -8.89
C LEU A 107 0.63 8.54 -9.95
N TRP A 108 1.08 8.63 -11.20
CA TRP A 108 0.69 7.69 -12.25
C TRP A 108 1.10 6.25 -11.90
N ALA A 109 2.32 6.04 -11.41
CA ALA A 109 2.79 4.75 -10.95
C ALA A 109 1.95 4.19 -9.79
N LEU A 110 1.53 5.06 -8.86
CA LEU A 110 0.62 4.69 -7.78
C LEU A 110 -0.76 4.26 -8.30
N LEU A 111 -1.35 5.02 -9.21
CA LEU A 111 -2.65 4.68 -9.81
C LEU A 111 -2.58 3.36 -10.58
N LEU A 112 -1.51 3.14 -11.33
CA LEU A 112 -1.27 1.88 -12.03
C LEU A 112 -1.13 0.71 -11.06
N ALA A 113 -0.37 0.87 -9.97
CA ALA A 113 -0.23 -0.17 -8.95
C ALA A 113 -1.57 -0.48 -8.26
N ILE A 114 -2.40 0.52 -7.98
CA ILE A 114 -3.74 0.32 -7.42
C ILE A 114 -4.62 -0.43 -8.43
N TYR A 115 -4.61 -0.01 -9.69
CA TYR A 115 -5.37 -0.66 -10.76
C TYR A 115 -4.99 -2.14 -10.91
N TRP A 116 -3.70 -2.46 -10.94
CA TRP A 116 -3.22 -3.83 -11.00
C TRP A 116 -3.61 -4.63 -9.76
N ASN A 117 -3.48 -4.07 -8.55
CA ASN A 117 -3.88 -4.76 -7.30
C ASN A 117 -5.35 -5.18 -7.27
N LEU A 118 -6.23 -4.40 -7.89
CA LEU A 118 -7.67 -4.63 -7.91
C LEU A 118 -8.11 -5.62 -9.01
N ARG A 119 -7.36 -5.69 -10.12
CA ARG A 119 -7.74 -6.45 -11.32
C ARG A 119 -6.97 -7.75 -11.50
N GLN A 120 -5.79 -7.86 -10.91
CA GLN A 120 -4.86 -8.95 -11.20
C GLN A 120 -4.60 -9.82 -9.98
N ASP A 121 -4.50 -11.11 -10.26
CA ASP A 121 -4.34 -12.18 -9.27
C ASP A 121 -2.89 -12.32 -8.79
N GLY A 122 -1.97 -11.52 -9.35
CA GLY A 122 -0.53 -11.56 -9.05
C GLY A 122 0.08 -12.93 -9.35
N SER A 123 -0.31 -13.54 -10.48
CA SER A 123 0.20 -14.85 -10.89
C SER A 123 1.72 -14.82 -11.03
N MET A 124 2.36 -15.85 -10.49
CA MET A 124 3.83 -15.99 -10.51
C MET A 124 4.32 -17.03 -11.50
N ALA A 125 3.43 -17.64 -12.29
CA ALA A 125 3.79 -18.70 -13.23
C ALA A 125 4.97 -18.25 -14.12
N PRO A 126 6.01 -19.10 -14.28
CA PRO A 126 6.11 -20.49 -13.84
C PRO A 126 6.58 -20.70 -12.38
N LEU A 127 6.98 -19.63 -11.67
CA LEU A 127 7.48 -19.72 -10.29
C LEU A 127 6.37 -20.04 -9.28
N PRO A 128 6.70 -20.68 -8.13
CA PRO A 128 5.76 -20.93 -7.06
C PRO A 128 5.26 -19.61 -6.46
N TYR A 129 3.99 -19.58 -6.05
CA TYR A 129 3.42 -18.39 -5.45
C TYR A 129 3.99 -18.13 -4.06
N LEU A 130 4.70 -17.01 -3.88
CA LEU A 130 5.18 -16.52 -2.59
C LEU A 130 4.43 -15.25 -2.17
N PRO A 131 3.71 -15.25 -1.03
CA PRO A 131 3.13 -14.03 -0.48
C PRO A 131 4.22 -12.94 -0.30
N LEU A 132 3.89 -11.66 -0.52
CA LEU A 132 4.79 -10.49 -0.45
C LEU A 132 5.85 -10.40 -1.56
N LEU A 133 6.30 -11.52 -2.12
CA LEU A 133 7.28 -11.56 -3.22
C LEU A 133 6.62 -11.72 -4.60
N ASN A 134 5.28 -11.64 -4.65
CA ASN A 134 4.59 -11.61 -5.93
C ASN A 134 4.96 -10.33 -6.70
N PRO A 135 5.00 -10.38 -8.05
CA PRO A 135 5.37 -9.22 -8.86
C PRO A 135 4.53 -7.98 -8.54
N LEU A 136 3.28 -8.18 -8.17
CA LEU A 136 2.34 -7.13 -7.87
C LEU A 136 2.67 -6.41 -6.54
N ASP A 137 3.02 -7.15 -5.50
CA ASP A 137 3.43 -6.68 -4.18
C ASP A 137 4.81 -6.03 -4.23
N LEU A 138 5.73 -6.58 -5.05
CA LEU A 138 7.00 -5.93 -5.37
C LEU A 138 6.77 -4.58 -6.07
N THR A 139 5.84 -4.51 -7.01
CA THR A 139 5.44 -3.26 -7.67
C THR A 139 4.92 -2.24 -6.65
N SER A 140 4.03 -2.65 -5.74
CA SER A 140 3.55 -1.81 -4.64
C SER A 140 4.67 -1.35 -3.72
N GLY A 141 5.64 -2.21 -3.42
CA GLY A 141 6.84 -1.89 -2.64
C GLY A 141 7.72 -0.84 -3.32
N PHE A 142 8.00 -0.99 -4.62
CA PHE A 142 8.78 -0.01 -5.38
C PHE A 142 8.08 1.35 -5.45
N VAL A 143 6.76 1.36 -5.65
CA VAL A 143 5.97 2.61 -5.59
C VAL A 143 6.03 3.23 -4.20
N ALA A 144 5.92 2.44 -3.13
CA ALA A 144 6.02 2.96 -1.76
C ALA A 144 7.40 3.59 -1.48
N LEU A 145 8.48 2.95 -1.93
CA LEU A 145 9.83 3.49 -1.85
C LEU A 145 9.99 4.77 -2.68
N LEU A 146 9.40 4.82 -3.87
CA LEU A 146 9.44 5.99 -4.76
C LEU A 146 8.73 7.17 -4.12
N LEU A 147 7.54 6.96 -3.54
CA LEU A 147 6.80 7.98 -2.82
C LEU A 147 7.53 8.43 -1.54
N ALA A 148 8.16 7.50 -0.82
CA ALA A 148 8.97 7.83 0.36
C ALA A 148 10.20 8.68 0.00
N ASP A 149 10.88 8.37 -1.11
CA ASP A 149 12.04 9.15 -1.58
C ASP A 149 11.62 10.52 -2.13
N LEU A 150 10.49 10.58 -2.85
CA LEU A 150 9.88 11.83 -3.26
C LEU A 150 9.48 12.69 -2.05
N TRP A 151 8.90 12.09 -1.02
CA TRP A 151 8.58 12.78 0.22
C TRP A 151 9.84 13.33 0.89
N ARG A 152 10.95 12.57 0.95
CA ARG A 152 12.22 13.07 1.50
C ARG A 152 12.75 14.30 0.77
N LEU A 153 12.53 14.40 -0.55
CA LEU A 153 12.91 15.56 -1.34
C LEU A 153 12.14 16.83 -0.93
N HIS A 154 10.85 16.70 -0.64
CA HIS A 154 9.97 17.85 -0.33
C HIS A 154 9.72 18.06 1.17
N ALA A 155 10.11 17.10 2.01
CA ALA A 155 9.83 17.10 3.44
C ALA A 155 10.45 18.30 4.16
N GLY A 156 11.55 18.89 3.68
CA GLY A 156 12.17 20.06 4.30
C GLY A 156 11.22 21.27 4.38
N ASN A 157 10.33 21.43 3.40
CA ASN A 157 9.41 22.56 3.29
C ASN A 157 7.97 22.21 3.75
N ALA A 158 7.75 21.00 4.25
CA ALA A 158 6.41 20.50 4.55
C ALA A 158 5.87 21.00 5.89
N THR A 159 4.64 21.52 5.90
CA THR A 159 3.92 21.93 7.10
C THR A 159 3.55 20.74 7.98
N ALA A 160 3.29 20.97 9.28
CA ALA A 160 2.89 19.91 10.21
C ALA A 160 1.65 19.14 9.74
N ASP A 161 0.68 19.84 9.14
CA ASP A 161 -0.54 19.23 8.60
C ASP A 161 -0.26 18.37 7.37
N GLN A 162 0.60 18.82 6.45
CA GLN A 162 1.04 18.02 5.31
C GLN A 162 1.73 16.73 5.77
N ARG A 163 2.59 16.79 6.80
CA ARG A 163 3.21 15.60 7.38
C ARG A 163 2.17 14.62 7.93
N ARG A 164 1.15 15.12 8.64
CA ARG A 164 0.06 14.29 9.17
C ARG A 164 -0.74 13.63 8.07
N ILE A 165 -1.07 14.38 7.00
CA ILE A 165 -1.81 13.86 5.84
C ILE A 165 -1.01 12.74 5.16
N VAL A 166 0.29 12.95 4.92
CA VAL A 166 1.14 11.95 4.27
C VAL A 166 1.28 10.69 5.14
N VAL A 167 1.47 10.83 6.45
CA VAL A 167 1.53 9.68 7.36
C VAL A 167 0.20 8.92 7.36
N ARG A 168 -0.93 9.61 7.49
CA ARG A 168 -2.27 8.98 7.48
C ARG A 168 -2.59 8.31 6.15
N GLY A 169 -2.28 8.97 5.03
CA GLY A 169 -2.44 8.43 3.68
C GLY A 169 -1.57 7.19 3.47
N SER A 170 -0.30 7.23 3.91
CA SER A 170 0.60 6.07 3.84
C SER A 170 0.09 4.89 4.67
N MET A 171 -0.43 5.15 5.88
CA MET A 171 -1.05 4.11 6.72
C MET A 171 -2.30 3.51 6.06
N ALA A 172 -3.16 4.34 5.46
CA ALA A 172 -4.36 3.87 4.77
C ALA A 172 -4.01 3.04 3.53
N LEU A 173 -3.05 3.49 2.73
CA LEU A 173 -2.56 2.74 1.57
C LEU A 173 -1.93 1.40 1.99
N ALA A 174 -1.09 1.41 3.02
CA ALA A 174 -0.47 0.19 3.55
C ALA A 174 -1.52 -0.81 4.07
N PHE A 175 -2.55 -0.33 4.79
CA PHE A 175 -3.64 -1.18 5.26
C PHE A 175 -4.48 -1.74 4.11
N GLY A 176 -4.79 -0.92 3.10
CA GLY A 176 -5.50 -1.36 1.89
C GLY A 176 -4.71 -2.43 1.13
N TRP A 177 -3.43 -2.16 0.85
CA TRP A 177 -2.53 -3.13 0.21
C TRP A 177 -2.42 -4.43 1.01
N PHE A 178 -2.26 -4.35 2.33
CA PHE A 178 -2.19 -5.55 3.17
C PHE A 178 -3.47 -6.41 3.07
N ASN A 179 -4.64 -5.79 3.03
CA ASN A 179 -5.91 -6.53 2.83
C ASN A 179 -5.99 -7.18 1.44
N LEU A 180 -5.56 -6.47 0.39
CA LEU A 180 -5.51 -7.02 -0.97
C LEU A 180 -4.54 -8.20 -1.07
N MET A 181 -3.37 -8.09 -0.44
CA MET A 181 -2.37 -9.15 -0.37
C MET A 181 -2.90 -10.39 0.39
N LEU A 182 -3.64 -10.20 1.49
CA LEU A 182 -4.31 -11.29 2.21
C LEU A 182 -5.38 -11.97 1.36
N LEU A 183 -6.25 -11.20 0.71
CA LEU A 183 -7.32 -11.72 -0.14
C LEU A 183 -6.75 -12.52 -1.31
N ARG A 184 -5.71 -11.99 -1.97
CA ARG A 184 -5.02 -12.66 -3.07
C ARG A 184 -4.38 -13.96 -2.61
N THR A 185 -3.70 -13.92 -1.47
CA THR A 185 -3.06 -15.09 -0.89
C THR A 185 -4.08 -16.17 -0.54
N ALA A 186 -5.19 -15.79 0.11
CA ALA A 186 -6.27 -16.71 0.40
C ALA A 186 -6.91 -17.28 -0.89
N ALA A 187 -7.17 -16.46 -1.90
CA ALA A 187 -7.70 -16.91 -3.18
C ALA A 187 -6.78 -17.97 -3.82
N LYS A 188 -5.46 -17.73 -3.84
CA LYS A 188 -4.48 -18.67 -4.40
C LYS A 188 -4.42 -20.00 -3.63
N TYR A 189 -4.41 -19.98 -2.30
CA TYR A 189 -4.32 -21.21 -1.50
C TYR A 189 -5.64 -21.98 -1.42
N LEU A 190 -6.79 -21.30 -1.54
CA LEU A 190 -8.11 -21.93 -1.57
C LEU A 190 -8.55 -22.36 -2.98
N GLY A 191 -7.76 -22.03 -4.01
CA GLY A 191 -8.13 -22.28 -5.40
C GLY A 191 -9.36 -21.48 -5.87
N LEU A 192 -9.66 -20.36 -5.21
CA LEU A 192 -10.79 -19.49 -5.57
C LEU A 192 -10.36 -18.51 -6.66
N PRO A 193 -11.25 -18.19 -7.63
CA PRO A 193 -10.99 -17.10 -8.56
C PRO A 193 -10.92 -15.78 -7.77
N TYR A 194 -9.91 -14.96 -8.05
CA TYR A 194 -9.74 -13.65 -7.39
C TYR A 194 -10.76 -12.64 -7.94
N ARG A 195 -12.01 -12.82 -7.52
CA ARG A 195 -13.15 -11.95 -7.80
C ARG A 195 -13.84 -11.64 -6.48
N PHE A 196 -14.50 -10.49 -6.43
CA PHE A 196 -15.14 -10.02 -5.20
C PHE A 196 -16.16 -11.03 -4.66
N ASP A 197 -17.02 -11.57 -5.52
CA ASP A 197 -18.14 -12.43 -5.15
C ASP A 197 -17.71 -13.77 -4.47
N PRO A 198 -16.83 -14.60 -5.06
CA PRO A 198 -16.31 -15.81 -4.41
C PRO A 198 -15.60 -15.55 -3.08
N LEU A 199 -14.82 -14.46 -3.00
CA LEU A 199 -14.07 -14.11 -1.79
C LEU A 199 -15.01 -13.64 -0.68
N TYR A 200 -16.04 -12.88 -1.02
CA TYR A 200 -17.01 -12.36 -0.07
C TYR A 200 -17.83 -13.49 0.57
N HIS A 201 -18.28 -14.46 -0.23
CA HIS A 201 -19.09 -15.59 0.23
C HIS A 201 -18.31 -16.69 0.97
N SER A 202 -16.97 -16.66 0.92
CA SER A 202 -16.14 -17.65 1.61
C SER A 202 -16.07 -17.40 3.12
N GLN A 203 -16.67 -18.31 3.90
CA GLN A 203 -16.63 -18.27 5.38
C GLN A 203 -15.20 -18.27 5.92
N PHE A 204 -14.30 -19.05 5.30
CA PHE A 204 -12.89 -19.09 5.68
C PHE A 204 -12.22 -17.72 5.50
N VAL A 205 -12.45 -17.06 4.36
CA VAL A 205 -11.88 -15.72 4.08
C VAL A 205 -12.42 -14.70 5.09
N GLN A 206 -13.72 -14.76 5.41
CA GLN A 206 -14.32 -13.86 6.40
C GLN A 206 -13.73 -14.06 7.80
N ALA A 207 -13.57 -15.30 8.25
CA ALA A 207 -12.98 -15.65 9.53
C ALA A 207 -11.50 -15.25 9.61
N MET A 208 -10.73 -15.52 8.55
CA MET A 208 -9.33 -15.11 8.42
C MET A 208 -9.19 -13.59 8.55
N LEU A 209 -9.98 -12.82 7.80
CA LEU A 209 -9.96 -11.35 7.88
C LEU A 209 -10.30 -10.85 9.28
N SER A 210 -11.32 -11.42 9.94
CA SER A 210 -11.69 -11.04 11.31
C SER A 210 -10.56 -11.31 12.30
N LEU A 211 -9.93 -12.48 12.23
CA LEU A 211 -8.79 -12.83 13.08
C LEU A 211 -7.62 -11.86 12.87
N VAL A 212 -7.25 -11.62 11.61
CA VAL A 212 -6.16 -10.72 11.26
C VAL A 212 -6.45 -9.28 11.71
N TRP A 213 -7.66 -8.77 11.49
CA TRP A 213 -8.03 -7.42 11.91
C TRP A 213 -8.03 -7.26 13.43
N THR A 214 -8.47 -8.27 14.17
CA THR A 214 -8.36 -8.28 15.63
C THR A 214 -6.90 -8.22 16.07
N LEU A 215 -6.02 -9.05 15.49
CA LEU A 215 -4.59 -9.01 15.79
C LEU A 215 -3.95 -7.65 15.45
N CYS A 216 -4.30 -7.06 14.30
CA CYS A 216 -3.86 -5.72 13.91
C CYS A 216 -4.34 -4.66 14.90
N ALA A 217 -5.60 -4.70 15.32
CA ALA A 217 -6.16 -3.77 16.31
C ALA A 217 -5.42 -3.86 17.65
N PHE A 218 -5.21 -5.08 18.16
CA PHE A 218 -4.44 -5.30 19.38
C PHE A 218 -3.00 -4.80 19.27
N ALA A 219 -2.30 -5.11 18.17
CA ALA A 219 -0.95 -4.63 17.92
C ALA A 219 -0.89 -3.10 17.87
N LEU A 220 -1.86 -2.47 17.20
CA LEU A 220 -1.96 -1.01 17.09
C LEU A 220 -2.22 -0.34 18.44
N MET A 221 -3.14 -0.86 19.25
CA MET A 221 -3.39 -0.38 20.61
C MET A 221 -2.15 -0.53 21.49
N ARG A 222 -1.47 -1.68 21.44
CA ARG A 222 -0.24 -1.93 22.20
C ARG A 222 0.87 -0.95 21.82
N TYR A 223 1.03 -0.68 20.53
CA TYR A 223 1.96 0.31 20.01
C TYR A 223 1.57 1.73 20.44
N ALA A 224 0.27 2.06 20.40
CA ALA A 224 -0.25 3.36 20.80
C ALA A 224 0.01 3.67 22.28
N VAL A 225 -0.17 2.69 23.17
CA VAL A 225 0.15 2.82 24.60
C VAL A 225 1.65 3.10 24.81
N ARG A 226 2.53 2.38 24.09
CA ARG A 226 3.99 2.64 24.16
C ARG A 226 4.38 4.02 23.65
N LYS A 227 3.62 4.59 22.70
CA LYS A 227 3.85 5.91 22.11
C LYS A 227 3.00 7.02 22.75
N LEU A 228 2.24 6.72 23.80
CA LEU A 228 1.28 7.62 24.45
C LEU A 228 0.34 8.34 23.44
N SER A 229 0.00 7.66 22.34
CA SER A 229 -0.74 8.26 21.22
C SER A 229 -2.21 7.90 21.26
N LYS A 230 -3.04 8.82 21.77
CA LYS A 230 -4.51 8.66 21.76
C LYS A 230 -5.10 8.38 20.38
N PRO A 231 -4.70 9.11 19.30
CA PRO A 231 -5.27 8.87 17.99
C PRO A 231 -5.00 7.46 17.47
N LEU A 232 -3.80 6.91 17.70
CA LEU A 232 -3.47 5.53 17.29
C LEU A 232 -4.28 4.50 18.07
N TRP A 233 -4.49 4.74 19.37
CA TRP A 233 -5.31 3.85 20.21
C TRP A 233 -6.77 3.84 19.73
N MET A 234 -7.33 5.01 19.43
CA MET A 234 -8.69 5.14 18.91
C MET A 234 -8.88 4.44 17.56
N ILE A 235 -7.88 4.49 16.67
CA ILE A 235 -7.94 3.76 15.39
C ILE A 235 -8.00 2.25 15.65
N GLY A 236 -7.21 1.73 16.60
CA GLY A 236 -7.27 0.33 17.00
C GLY A 236 -8.63 -0.04 17.58
N ALA A 237 -9.20 0.81 18.44
CA ALA A 237 -10.52 0.60 19.03
C ALA A 237 -11.63 0.61 17.97
N ALA A 238 -11.57 1.54 17.02
CA ALA A 238 -12.49 1.59 15.90
C ALA A 238 -12.40 0.34 15.02
N LEU A 239 -11.18 -0.11 14.68
CA LEU A 239 -10.98 -1.32 13.87
C LEU A 239 -11.57 -2.55 14.56
N LEU A 240 -11.32 -2.70 15.86
CA LEU A 240 -11.91 -3.77 16.67
C LEU A 240 -13.45 -3.67 16.70
N GLY A 241 -14.00 -2.47 16.90
CA GLY A 241 -15.45 -2.24 16.85
C GLY A 241 -16.06 -2.66 15.51
N VAL A 242 -15.34 -2.43 14.40
CA VAL A 242 -15.74 -2.91 13.06
C VAL A 242 -15.71 -4.43 12.99
N VAL A 243 -14.67 -5.10 13.49
CA VAL A 243 -14.59 -6.58 13.52
C VAL A 243 -15.76 -7.16 14.31
N VAL A 244 -15.99 -6.61 15.50
CA VAL A 244 -17.11 -6.97 16.35
C VAL A 244 -18.43 -6.83 15.59
N LEU A 245 -18.72 -5.65 15.05
CA LEU A 245 -19.95 -5.40 14.29
C LEU A 245 -20.09 -6.37 13.11
N LYS A 246 -19.00 -6.65 12.40
CA LYS A 246 -18.96 -7.63 11.32
C LYS A 246 -19.36 -9.03 11.80
N LEU A 247 -18.80 -9.49 12.91
CA LEU A 247 -19.14 -10.80 13.49
C LEU A 247 -20.62 -10.85 13.87
N PHE A 248 -21.18 -9.78 14.44
CA PHE A 248 -22.62 -9.68 14.67
C PHE A 248 -23.40 -9.83 13.36
N LEU A 249 -23.10 -9.02 12.34
CA LEU A 249 -23.87 -9.02 11.10
C LEU A 249 -23.81 -10.37 10.35
N ILE A 250 -22.66 -11.03 10.37
CA ILE A 250 -22.44 -12.31 9.68
C ILE A 250 -23.00 -13.48 10.51
N ASP A 251 -22.67 -13.58 11.80
CA ASP A 251 -23.04 -14.72 12.65
C ASP A 251 -24.48 -14.62 13.19
N LEU A 252 -25.11 -13.45 13.24
CA LEU A 252 -26.51 -13.33 13.74
C LEU A 252 -27.58 -13.42 12.68
N SER A 253 -27.19 -13.28 11.42
CA SER A 253 -28.12 -13.45 10.30
C SER A 253 -28.58 -14.91 10.18
N SER A 254 -27.81 -15.85 10.72
CA SER A 254 -28.00 -17.30 10.55
C SER A 254 -28.35 -18.07 11.83
N VAL A 255 -28.48 -17.42 13.00
CA VAL A 255 -28.62 -18.11 14.30
C VAL A 255 -29.81 -17.58 15.13
N GLY A 256 -30.49 -18.49 15.84
CA GLY A 256 -31.68 -18.21 16.66
C GLY A 256 -31.48 -17.24 17.84
N SER A 257 -32.60 -16.76 18.41
CA SER A 257 -32.67 -15.65 19.37
C SER A 257 -31.77 -15.78 20.62
N VAL A 258 -31.51 -17.00 21.10
CA VAL A 258 -30.68 -17.24 22.29
C VAL A 258 -29.19 -17.04 22.01
N ALA A 259 -28.70 -17.53 20.87
CA ALA A 259 -27.31 -17.32 20.46
C ALA A 259 -27.01 -15.83 20.29
N ARG A 260 -28.03 -15.04 19.91
CA ARG A 260 -27.90 -13.59 19.80
C ARG A 260 -27.58 -12.91 21.12
N ILE A 261 -28.23 -13.32 22.20
CA ILE A 261 -27.98 -12.79 23.55
C ILE A 261 -26.57 -13.17 24.01
N VAL A 262 -26.15 -14.42 23.81
CA VAL A 262 -24.81 -14.89 24.18
C VAL A 262 -23.72 -14.15 23.40
N SER A 263 -23.91 -13.90 22.09
CA SER A 263 -22.99 -13.10 21.29
C SER A 263 -22.89 -11.66 21.80
N PHE A 264 -24.01 -11.02 22.16
CA PHE A 264 -23.99 -9.67 22.78
C PHE A 264 -23.19 -9.64 24.08
N MET A 265 -23.35 -10.65 24.94
CA MET A 265 -22.57 -10.76 26.17
C MET A 265 -21.09 -11.03 25.91
N GLY A 266 -20.77 -11.92 24.97
CA GLY A 266 -19.39 -12.24 24.60
C GLY A 266 -18.63 -11.03 24.09
N VAL A 267 -19.28 -10.21 23.24
CA VAL A 267 -18.67 -8.96 22.78
C VAL A 267 -18.62 -7.90 23.86
N GLY A 268 -19.68 -7.73 24.65
CA GLY A 268 -19.63 -6.80 25.79
C GLY A 268 -18.47 -7.13 26.72
N GLY A 269 -18.26 -8.42 26.99
CA GLY A 269 -17.10 -8.94 27.72
C GLY A 269 -15.78 -8.68 27.01
N LEU A 270 -15.69 -8.86 25.70
CA LEU A 270 -14.49 -8.58 24.92
C LEU A 270 -14.15 -7.08 24.93
N MET A 271 -15.14 -6.19 24.80
CA MET A 271 -14.96 -4.74 24.90
C MET A 271 -14.46 -4.35 26.29
N LEU A 272 -15.00 -4.97 27.35
CA LEU A 272 -14.55 -4.75 28.72
C LEU A 272 -13.11 -5.24 28.94
N LEU A 273 -12.79 -6.44 28.45
CA LEU A 273 -11.46 -7.03 28.53
C LEU A 273 -10.41 -6.17 27.82
N ILE A 274 -10.77 -5.57 26.69
CA ILE A 274 -9.88 -4.70 25.92
C ILE A 274 -9.71 -3.34 26.61
N GLY A 275 -10.78 -2.80 27.19
CA GLY A 275 -10.69 -1.63 28.07
C GLY A 275 -9.75 -1.85 29.27
N TYR A 276 -9.72 -3.07 29.80
CA TYR A 276 -8.81 -3.47 30.87
C TYR A 276 -7.35 -3.65 30.40
N LEU A 277 -7.13 -4.37 29.30
CA LEU A 277 -5.77 -4.68 28.78
C LEU A 277 -5.08 -3.49 28.10
N ALA A 278 -5.83 -2.54 27.57
CA ALA A 278 -5.32 -1.39 26.85
C ALA A 278 -5.93 -0.09 27.38
N PRO A 279 -5.57 0.35 28.60
CA PRO A 279 -6.08 1.59 29.19
C PRO A 279 -5.73 2.79 28.31
N LEU A 280 -6.54 3.84 28.39
CA LEU A 280 -6.34 5.05 27.60
C LEU A 280 -4.94 5.63 27.90
N PRO A 281 -4.22 6.18 26.91
CA PRO A 281 -2.85 6.66 27.11
C PRO A 281 -2.66 7.65 28.27
N ARG A 282 -3.67 8.46 28.62
CA ARG A 282 -3.63 9.34 29.80
C ARG A 282 -3.58 8.57 31.12
N GLU A 283 -4.39 7.53 31.25
CA GLU A 283 -4.42 6.68 32.44
C GLU A 283 -3.12 5.87 32.57
N ALA A 284 -2.51 5.48 31.45
CA ALA A 284 -1.20 4.83 31.43
C ALA A 284 -0.05 5.78 31.84
N GLU A 285 -0.15 7.06 31.46
CA GLU A 285 0.79 8.10 31.88
C GLU A 285 0.65 8.41 33.38
N GLU A 286 -0.58 8.57 33.88
CA GLU A 286 -0.87 8.79 35.29
C GLU A 286 -0.42 7.62 36.18
N ARG A 287 -0.66 6.37 35.77
CA ARG A 287 -0.18 5.17 36.49
C ARG A 287 1.35 5.06 36.49
N ARG A 288 2.04 5.53 35.45
CA ARG A 288 3.52 5.59 35.44
C ARG A 288 4.05 6.65 36.40
N MET A 289 3.37 7.77 36.55
CA MET A 289 3.79 8.87 37.43
C MET A 289 3.46 8.64 38.91
N LYS A 290 2.48 7.77 39.23
CA LYS A 290 2.14 7.37 40.62
C LYS A 290 2.13 5.84 40.80
N PRO A 291 3.30 5.20 40.98
CA PRO A 291 3.37 3.75 41.20
C PRO A 291 2.71 3.29 42.52
N ASP A 292 2.80 4.09 43.58
CA ASP A 292 2.52 3.64 44.96
C ASP A 292 1.07 3.83 45.45
N ALA A 293 0.21 4.53 44.70
CA ALA A 293 -1.15 4.81 45.14
C ALA A 293 -2.10 3.59 45.07
N LEU A 294 -1.74 2.53 44.34
CA LEU A 294 -2.58 1.34 44.13
C LEU A 294 -2.17 0.14 45.00
N SER A 295 -0.99 0.17 45.62
CA SER A 295 -0.52 -0.91 46.51
C SER A 295 -0.89 -0.70 47.98
N GLY A 296 -1.33 0.51 48.37
CA GLY A 296 -1.52 0.88 49.78
C GLY A 296 -2.95 0.80 50.31
N SER A 297 -3.95 0.47 49.49
CA SER A 297 -5.35 0.58 49.92
C SER A 297 -5.92 -0.67 50.62
N ASP A 298 -5.21 -1.81 50.63
CA ASP A 298 -5.70 -3.06 51.24
C ASP A 298 -4.94 -3.50 52.52
N ALA A 299 -3.95 -2.74 52.98
CA ALA A 299 -3.18 -3.06 54.19
C ALA A 299 -3.67 -2.33 55.45
N GLY A 300 -4.92 -1.89 55.48
CA GLY A 300 -5.45 -1.02 56.54
C GLY A 300 -6.87 -1.36 56.99
N LYS A 301 -7.23 -2.65 57.04
CA LYS A 301 -8.42 -3.14 57.77
C LYS A 301 -8.16 -4.54 58.35
N LEU A 302 -7.37 -4.58 59.42
CA LEU A 302 -7.49 -5.59 60.48
C LEU A 302 -7.57 -4.84 61.80
#